data_AF-B4XMJ6-F1
#
_entry.id   AF-B4XMJ6-F1
#
_cell.length_a   1.000
_cell.length_b   1.000
_cell.length_c   1.000
_cell.angle_alpha   90.00
_cell.angle_beta   90.00
_cell.angle_gamma   90.00
#
_symmetry.space_group_name_H-M   'P 1'
#
loop_
_entity.id
_entity.type
_entity.pdbx_description
1 polymer ?
#
loop_
_entity_poly.entity_id
_entity_poly.type
_entity_poly.pdbx_seq_one_letter_code
_entity_poly.pdbx_strand_id
1 'polypeptide(L)'
;IQSGLVKREELFITSKASNHGHVVEACKNSLKKLQLDYLDLYLVHYPLATKHSGVGTTASLLDENKVLDIDVTVSLETTWHDMEKTVDLGLVRSIGLSNYELFLTRDCLSYAKIKPQVSQFETHPYFQRESLVRFCKKHGVVPMAHTPLGGATANVKAFGSISPLEDPVLIGLAKKYQKSVAQIALRWNLERGTPVIPKSSKVERLKENLEILNFKLEKADIE
;
A
#
# COMPACT_ATOMS: atom_id res chain seq x y z
N ILE A 1 20.60 8.33 -12.70
CA ILE A 1 20.37 7.07 -13.45
C ILE A 1 21.27 7.12 -14.69
N GLN A 2 22.27 6.22 -14.80
CA GLN A 2 23.33 6.34 -15.81
C GLN A 2 22.89 6.03 -17.24
N SER A 3 21.84 5.21 -17.42
CA SER A 3 21.36 4.80 -18.74
C SER A 3 20.61 5.91 -19.50
N GLY A 4 20.23 7.01 -18.84
CA GLY A 4 19.46 8.09 -19.44
C GLY A 4 18.00 7.76 -19.82
N LEU A 5 17.51 6.54 -19.49
CA LEU A 5 16.16 6.11 -19.86
C LEU A 5 15.04 6.91 -19.18
N VAL A 6 15.27 7.32 -17.93
CA VAL A 6 14.33 8.11 -17.11
C VAL A 6 15.12 9.00 -16.17
N LYS A 7 14.53 10.13 -15.78
CA LYS A 7 15.03 11.01 -14.73
C LYS A 7 14.48 10.60 -13.36
N ARG A 8 15.12 11.05 -12.27
CA ARG A 8 14.68 10.69 -10.91
C ARG A 8 13.29 11.25 -10.63
N GLU A 9 13.02 12.47 -11.07
CA GLU A 9 11.77 13.19 -10.89
C GLU A 9 10.59 12.62 -11.70
N GLU A 10 10.86 11.72 -12.65
CA GLU A 10 9.83 11.00 -13.43
C GLU A 10 9.39 9.69 -12.74
N LEU A 11 10.08 9.28 -11.67
CA LEU A 11 9.78 8.08 -10.91
C LEU A 11 9.09 8.43 -9.59
N PHE A 12 8.09 7.63 -9.23
CA PHE A 12 7.44 7.69 -7.92
C PHE A 12 7.87 6.50 -7.07
N ILE A 13 8.80 6.71 -6.13
CA ILE A 13 9.36 5.67 -5.27
C ILE A 13 8.73 5.72 -3.89
N THR A 14 8.07 4.62 -3.51
CA THR A 14 7.47 4.44 -2.20
C THR A 14 8.27 3.46 -1.35
N SER A 15 8.49 3.78 -0.09
CA SER A 15 8.99 2.83 0.93
C SER A 15 8.11 2.86 2.18
N LYS A 16 8.39 2.01 3.16
CA LYS A 16 7.58 1.90 4.39
C LYS A 16 8.45 1.84 5.64
N ALA A 17 8.01 2.50 6.69
CA ALA A 17 8.57 2.39 8.03
C ALA A 17 7.92 1.20 8.75
N SER A 18 8.75 0.28 9.23
CA SER A 18 8.34 -0.74 10.19
C SER A 18 8.89 -0.47 11.59
N ASN A 19 9.88 0.43 11.73
CA ASN A 19 10.58 0.75 12.98
C ASN A 19 9.93 1.91 13.72
N HIS A 20 8.86 1.62 14.47
CA HIS A 20 8.23 2.61 15.35
C HIS A 20 9.24 3.16 16.36
N GLY A 21 9.23 4.48 16.61
CA GLY A 21 10.20 5.18 17.47
C GLY A 21 11.58 5.44 16.86
N HIS A 22 11.87 4.90 15.66
CA HIS A 22 13.13 5.10 14.92
C HIS A 22 12.89 5.37 13.44
N VAL A 23 11.79 6.07 13.13
CA VAL A 23 11.28 6.25 11.76
C VAL A 23 12.28 7.02 10.89
N VAL A 24 12.95 8.05 11.43
CA VAL A 24 13.90 8.89 10.68
C VAL A 24 15.14 8.08 10.28
N GLU A 25 15.69 7.31 11.22
CA GLU A 25 16.84 6.44 10.99
C GLU A 25 16.49 5.33 10.00
N ALA A 26 15.30 4.73 10.12
CA ALA A 26 14.80 3.74 9.18
C ALA A 26 14.62 4.34 7.77
N CYS A 27 14.12 5.57 7.66
CA CYS A 27 14.00 6.28 6.39
C CYS A 27 15.38 6.50 5.75
N LYS A 28 16.36 7.01 6.52
CA LYS A 28 17.75 7.17 6.07
C LYS A 28 18.38 5.84 5.63
N ASN A 29 18.08 4.74 6.33
CA ASN A 29 18.54 3.41 5.95
C ASN A 29 17.92 2.96 4.62
N SER A 30 16.61 3.17 4.41
CA SER A 30 15.94 2.89 3.14
C SER A 30 16.53 3.70 2.00
N LEU A 31 16.75 5.00 2.19
CA LEU A 31 17.40 5.89 1.20
C LEU A 31 18.80 5.39 0.84
N LYS A 32 19.62 5.03 1.83
CA LYS A 32 20.95 4.45 1.62
C LYS A 32 20.90 3.15 0.81
N LYS A 33 19.98 2.23 1.15
CA LYS A 33 19.82 0.94 0.44
C LYS A 33 19.34 1.14 -1.00
N LEU A 34 18.44 2.08 -1.22
CA LEU A 34 17.90 2.42 -2.54
C LEU A 34 18.83 3.33 -3.35
N GLN A 35 19.87 3.89 -2.73
CA GLN A 35 20.79 4.86 -3.31
C GLN A 35 20.03 6.10 -3.85
N LEU A 36 19.15 6.65 -3.01
CA LEU A 36 18.33 7.81 -3.33
C LEU A 36 18.54 8.92 -2.30
N ASP A 37 18.39 10.17 -2.75
CA ASP A 37 18.41 11.34 -1.87
C ASP A 37 17.05 11.58 -1.19
N TYR A 38 15.95 11.18 -1.83
CA TYR A 38 14.61 11.31 -1.29
C TYR A 38 13.65 10.20 -1.77
N LEU A 39 12.57 9.97 -1.01
CA LEU A 39 11.41 9.15 -1.39
C LEU A 39 10.23 10.05 -1.77
N ASP A 40 9.41 9.60 -2.72
CA ASP A 40 8.18 10.32 -3.08
C ASP A 40 7.09 10.09 -2.04
N LEU A 41 7.03 8.86 -1.48
CA LEU A 41 6.07 8.50 -0.45
C LEU A 41 6.70 7.56 0.60
N TYR A 42 6.45 7.84 1.87
CA TYR A 42 6.83 6.97 2.98
C TYR A 42 5.62 6.62 3.83
N LEU A 43 5.38 5.32 4.06
CA LEU A 43 4.18 4.85 4.75
C LEU A 43 4.53 4.23 6.10
N VAL A 44 3.72 4.45 7.13
CA VAL A 44 3.74 3.57 8.31
C VAL A 44 3.21 2.20 7.86
N HIS A 45 4.03 1.15 7.93
CA HIS A 45 3.71 -0.13 7.29
C HIS A 45 2.54 -0.85 7.96
N TYR A 46 2.51 -0.84 9.29
CA TYR A 46 1.43 -1.41 10.10
C TYR A 46 1.19 -0.50 11.31
N PRO A 47 -0.04 -0.43 11.85
CA PRO A 47 -0.32 0.25 13.12
C PRO A 47 0.14 -0.60 14.32
N LEU A 48 1.39 -1.09 14.30
CA LEU A 48 1.90 -2.03 15.29
C LEU A 48 3.36 -1.74 15.61
N ALA A 49 3.61 -1.16 16.78
CA ALA A 49 4.95 -0.89 17.27
C ALA A 49 5.62 -2.17 17.78
N THR A 50 6.06 -3.04 16.88
CA THR A 50 6.82 -4.25 17.26
C THR A 50 8.20 -3.86 17.81
N LYS A 51 8.74 -4.62 18.76
CA LYS A 51 10.11 -4.35 19.21
C LYS A 51 11.12 -4.65 18.09
N HIS A 52 12.13 -3.79 17.98
CA HIS A 52 13.18 -3.92 16.96
C HIS A 52 14.53 -4.19 17.60
N SER A 53 15.30 -5.08 16.98
CA SER A 53 16.70 -5.36 17.35
C SER A 53 17.71 -4.36 16.76
N GLY A 54 17.22 -3.34 16.04
CA GLY A 54 18.02 -2.32 15.37
C GLY A 54 17.38 -1.79 14.09
N VAL A 55 17.91 -0.69 13.59
CA VAL A 55 17.47 -0.10 12.33
C VAL A 55 17.94 -0.95 11.16
N GLY A 56 17.01 -1.40 10.33
CA GLY A 56 17.31 -2.22 9.15
C GLY A 56 17.64 -3.68 9.45
N THR A 57 17.44 -4.13 10.69
CA THR A 57 17.48 -5.54 11.08
C THR A 57 16.08 -6.16 11.05
N THR A 58 16.00 -7.46 10.82
CA THR A 58 14.76 -8.24 10.91
C THR A 58 14.85 -9.16 12.12
N ALA A 59 13.82 -9.16 12.96
CA ALA A 59 13.69 -10.08 14.09
C ALA A 59 12.36 -10.84 13.98
N SER A 60 12.19 -11.89 14.81
CA SER A 60 10.88 -12.51 15.01
C SER A 60 9.89 -11.45 15.47
N LEU A 61 8.68 -11.47 14.93
CA LEU A 61 7.57 -10.66 15.45
C LEU A 61 7.02 -11.22 16.77
N LEU A 62 7.38 -12.46 17.09
CA LEU A 62 6.92 -13.16 18.28
C LEU A 62 7.99 -13.15 19.38
N ASP A 63 7.54 -13.01 20.61
CA ASP A 63 8.33 -13.18 21.84
C ASP A 63 8.59 -14.67 22.15
N GLU A 64 9.25 -14.92 23.29
CA GLU A 64 9.52 -16.29 23.78
C GLU A 64 8.25 -17.12 24.05
N ASN A 65 7.13 -16.45 24.33
CA ASN A 65 5.82 -17.07 24.56
C ASN A 65 5.04 -17.29 23.26
N LYS A 66 5.63 -16.97 22.10
CA LYS A 66 5.01 -17.03 20.77
C LYS A 66 3.83 -16.07 20.60
N VAL A 67 3.80 -14.96 21.33
CA VAL A 67 2.85 -13.84 21.14
C VAL A 67 3.55 -12.64 20.50
N LEU A 68 2.81 -11.72 19.88
CA LEU A 68 3.40 -10.56 19.24
C LEU A 68 4.17 -9.70 20.25
N ASP A 69 5.47 -9.46 19.99
CA ASP A 69 6.32 -8.63 20.84
C ASP A 69 6.13 -7.15 20.50
N ILE A 70 5.10 -6.56 21.13
CA ILE A 70 4.69 -5.17 20.92
C ILE A 70 5.31 -4.30 22.00
N ASP A 71 5.95 -3.21 21.59
CA ASP A 71 6.36 -2.11 22.46
C ASP A 71 5.15 -1.24 22.81
N VAL A 72 4.61 -1.44 24.01
CA VAL A 72 3.45 -0.71 24.53
C VAL A 72 3.78 0.73 24.96
N THR A 73 5.05 1.15 24.88
CA THR A 73 5.48 2.51 25.27
C THR A 73 5.52 3.49 24.10
N VAL A 74 5.44 2.98 22.86
CA VAL A 74 5.45 3.80 21.64
C VAL A 74 4.04 3.89 21.06
N SER A 75 3.44 5.08 21.12
CA SER A 75 2.13 5.32 20.52
C SER A 75 2.21 5.50 18.99
N LEU A 76 1.06 5.31 18.32
CA LEU A 76 0.93 5.60 16.89
C LEU A 76 1.07 7.11 16.59
N GLU A 77 0.64 7.96 17.52
CA GLU A 77 0.84 9.42 17.45
C GLU A 77 2.33 9.79 17.46
N THR A 78 3.12 9.23 18.39
CA THR A 78 4.57 9.41 18.41
C THR A 78 5.20 8.97 17.09
N THR A 79 4.78 7.81 16.57
CA THR A 79 5.25 7.32 15.27
C THR A 79 4.92 8.30 14.15
N TRP A 80 3.70 8.84 14.12
CA TRP A 80 3.28 9.78 13.09
C TRP A 80 4.07 11.09 13.15
N HIS A 81 4.31 11.65 14.33
CA HIS A 81 5.16 12.82 14.47
C HIS A 81 6.59 12.57 13.99
N ASP A 82 7.12 11.35 14.15
CA ASP A 82 8.41 11.00 13.54
C ASP A 82 8.32 10.89 12.01
N MET A 83 7.19 10.44 11.44
CA MET A 83 6.95 10.53 9.99
C MET A 83 6.97 11.98 9.51
N GLU A 84 6.34 12.91 10.25
CA GLU A 84 6.33 14.34 9.92
C GLU A 84 7.76 14.91 9.87
N LYS A 85 8.62 14.56 10.84
CA LYS A 85 10.04 14.96 10.83
C LYS A 85 10.77 14.51 9.57
N THR A 86 10.40 13.37 8.95
CA THR A 86 11.04 12.95 7.69
C THR A 86 10.75 13.89 6.53
N VAL A 87 9.59 14.57 6.55
CA VAL A 87 9.24 15.62 5.60
C VAL A 87 10.04 16.88 5.88
N ASP A 88 10.09 17.32 7.15
CA ASP A 88 10.83 18.51 7.57
C ASP A 88 12.33 18.43 7.23
N LEU A 89 12.90 17.22 7.33
CA LEU A 89 14.29 16.93 6.96
C LEU A 89 14.52 16.77 5.45
N GLY A 90 13.48 16.87 4.63
CA GLY A 90 13.57 16.73 3.16
C GLY A 90 13.84 15.29 2.68
N LEU A 91 13.73 14.29 3.55
CA LEU A 91 13.98 12.88 3.22
C LEU A 91 12.85 12.28 2.37
N VAL A 92 11.63 12.79 2.56
CA VAL A 92 10.44 12.30 1.87
C VAL A 92 9.57 13.47 1.41
N ARG A 93 8.89 13.33 0.26
CA ARG A 93 7.96 14.35 -0.26
C ARG A 93 6.57 14.23 0.35
N SER A 94 6.11 13.01 0.62
CA SER A 94 4.79 12.72 1.18
C SER A 94 4.87 11.57 2.19
N ILE A 95 3.95 11.60 3.15
CA ILE A 95 3.79 10.53 4.15
C ILE A 95 2.36 9.98 4.14
N GLY A 96 2.21 8.73 4.57
CA GLY A 96 0.90 8.07 4.59
C GLY A 96 0.86 6.84 5.50
N LEU A 97 -0.27 6.15 5.42
CA LEU A 97 -0.61 5.00 6.25
C LEU A 97 -0.64 3.73 5.41
N SER A 98 -0.36 2.59 6.04
CA SER A 98 -0.60 1.26 5.47
C SER A 98 -1.24 0.36 6.52
N ASN A 99 -2.27 -0.39 6.14
CA ASN A 99 -3.00 -1.31 7.02
C ASN A 99 -3.72 -0.65 8.21
N TYR A 100 -4.02 0.65 8.13
CA TYR A 100 -4.84 1.33 9.11
C TYR A 100 -6.33 1.13 8.78
N GLU A 101 -7.11 0.69 9.77
CA GLU A 101 -8.57 0.66 9.67
C GLU A 101 -9.18 2.06 9.78
N LEU A 102 -10.49 2.17 9.55
CA LEU A 102 -11.21 3.45 9.55
C LEU A 102 -10.98 4.25 10.84
N PHE A 103 -11.12 3.63 12.01
CA PHE A 103 -10.96 4.34 13.28
C PHE A 103 -9.52 4.79 13.52
N LEU A 104 -8.52 3.98 13.17
CA LEU A 104 -7.11 4.36 13.30
C LEU A 104 -6.72 5.45 12.29
N THR A 105 -7.30 5.43 11.08
CA THR A 105 -7.12 6.49 10.10
C THR A 105 -7.71 7.81 10.63
N ARG A 106 -8.93 7.76 11.20
CA ARG A 106 -9.57 8.92 11.85
C ARG A 106 -8.74 9.43 13.02
N ASP A 107 -8.21 8.53 13.83
CA ASP A 107 -7.37 8.87 14.98
C ASP A 107 -6.10 9.62 14.52
N CYS A 108 -5.39 9.09 13.52
CA CYS A 108 -4.25 9.77 12.90
C CYS A 108 -4.58 11.17 12.39
N LEU A 109 -5.72 11.34 11.72
CA LEU A 109 -6.17 12.65 11.26
C LEU A 109 -6.40 13.66 12.40
N SER A 110 -6.62 13.21 13.64
CA SER A 110 -6.91 14.10 14.76
C SER A 110 -5.67 14.76 15.38
N TYR A 111 -4.50 14.11 15.30
CA TYR A 111 -3.22 14.65 15.80
C TYR A 111 -2.23 15.05 14.70
N ALA A 112 -2.47 14.66 13.44
CA ALA A 112 -1.60 14.98 12.32
C ALA A 112 -1.49 16.49 12.05
N LYS A 113 -0.26 17.01 12.08
CA LYS A 113 0.09 18.35 11.54
C LYS A 113 0.23 18.29 10.03
N ILE A 114 0.89 17.25 9.52
CA ILE A 114 0.91 16.90 8.09
C ILE A 114 -0.05 15.75 7.91
N LYS A 115 -1.18 16.00 7.25
CA LYS A 115 -2.19 14.99 6.97
C LYS A 115 -1.60 13.83 6.15
N PRO A 116 -1.94 12.55 6.43
CA PRO A 116 -1.59 11.44 5.54
C PRO A 116 -2.10 11.69 4.13
N GLN A 117 -1.22 11.56 3.13
CA GLN A 117 -1.57 11.77 1.72
C GLN A 117 -2.15 10.51 1.09
N VAL A 118 -1.73 9.33 1.58
CA VAL A 118 -2.14 8.01 1.09
C VAL A 118 -2.54 7.11 2.26
N SER A 119 -3.55 6.28 2.06
CA SER A 119 -3.83 5.11 2.92
C SER A 119 -3.81 3.86 2.05
N GLN A 120 -2.79 3.02 2.21
CA GLN A 120 -2.59 1.78 1.47
C GLN A 120 -3.15 0.59 2.25
N PHE A 121 -4.10 -0.15 1.69
CA PHE A 121 -4.69 -1.32 2.37
C PHE A 121 -5.13 -2.38 1.37
N GLU A 122 -5.38 -3.59 1.89
CA GLU A 122 -5.87 -4.69 1.07
C GLU A 122 -7.27 -4.36 0.57
N THR A 123 -7.42 -4.30 -0.75
CA THR A 123 -8.75 -4.21 -1.35
C THR A 123 -8.78 -4.78 -2.76
N HIS A 124 -9.83 -5.54 -3.02
CA HIS A 124 -10.09 -6.26 -4.26
C HIS A 124 -11.61 -6.58 -4.30
N PRO A 125 -12.15 -7.15 -5.40
CA PRO A 125 -13.60 -7.36 -5.54
C PRO A 125 -14.27 -8.14 -4.38
N TYR A 126 -13.54 -9.04 -3.72
CA TYR A 126 -14.01 -9.80 -2.54
C TYR A 126 -13.77 -9.11 -1.19
N PHE A 127 -12.94 -8.06 -1.14
CA PHE A 127 -12.67 -7.29 0.07
C PHE A 127 -12.68 -5.80 -0.27
N GLN A 128 -13.88 -5.28 -0.50
CA GLN A 128 -14.04 -3.99 -1.16
C GLN A 128 -13.76 -2.79 -0.26
N ARG A 129 -13.97 -2.90 1.06
CA ARG A 129 -13.62 -1.83 2.01
C ARG A 129 -14.28 -0.48 1.68
N GLU A 130 -15.51 -0.49 1.18
CA GLU A 130 -16.24 0.69 0.69
C GLU A 130 -16.29 1.85 1.69
N SER A 131 -16.55 1.57 2.97
CA SER A 131 -16.58 2.58 4.02
C SER A 131 -15.24 3.28 4.19
N LEU A 132 -14.13 2.53 4.20
CA LEU A 132 -12.78 3.07 4.32
C LEU A 132 -12.38 3.87 3.07
N VAL A 133 -12.67 3.36 1.88
CA VAL A 133 -12.41 4.07 0.61
C VAL A 133 -13.14 5.41 0.58
N ARG A 134 -14.43 5.44 0.93
CA ARG A 134 -15.23 6.68 0.98
C ARG A 134 -14.72 7.62 2.07
N PHE A 135 -14.33 7.09 3.22
CA PHE A 135 -13.76 7.88 4.31
C PHE A 135 -12.45 8.56 3.88
N CYS A 136 -11.49 7.82 3.33
CA CYS A 136 -10.23 8.37 2.82
C CYS A 136 -10.51 9.50 1.80
N LYS A 137 -11.35 9.24 0.81
CA LYS A 137 -11.72 10.25 -0.21
C LYS A 137 -12.35 11.51 0.41
N LYS A 138 -13.30 11.35 1.33
CA LYS A 138 -13.97 12.47 2.01
C LYS A 138 -12.96 13.36 2.75
N HIS A 139 -11.91 12.78 3.30
CA HIS A 139 -10.88 13.51 4.05
C HIS A 139 -9.66 13.88 3.18
N GLY A 140 -9.73 13.72 1.86
CA GLY A 140 -8.66 14.04 0.92
C GLY A 140 -7.39 13.22 1.16
N VAL A 141 -7.56 11.93 1.50
CA VAL A 141 -6.52 10.91 1.58
C VAL A 141 -6.73 9.96 0.40
N VAL A 142 -5.69 9.68 -0.38
CA VAL A 142 -5.81 8.78 -1.54
C VAL A 142 -5.82 7.32 -1.06
N PRO A 143 -6.91 6.56 -1.26
CA PRO A 143 -6.89 5.11 -0.99
C PRO A 143 -6.02 4.41 -2.03
N MET A 144 -5.16 3.48 -1.63
CA MET A 144 -4.31 2.72 -2.54
C MET A 144 -4.43 1.21 -2.25
N ALA A 145 -4.67 0.42 -3.29
CA ALA A 145 -4.87 -1.01 -3.17
C ALA A 145 -3.54 -1.76 -3.24
N HIS A 146 -3.17 -2.43 -2.15
CA HIS A 146 -2.29 -3.59 -2.23
C HIS A 146 -3.11 -4.88 -2.33
N THR A 147 -2.46 -5.98 -2.72
CA THR A 147 -3.12 -7.27 -2.98
C THR A 147 -4.38 -7.14 -3.87
N PRO A 148 -4.37 -6.35 -4.97
CA PRO A 148 -5.59 -6.01 -5.71
C PRO A 148 -6.21 -7.20 -6.47
N LEU A 149 -5.51 -8.35 -6.50
CA LEU A 149 -5.96 -9.61 -7.10
C LEU A 149 -6.27 -10.70 -6.05
N GLY A 150 -6.42 -10.33 -4.77
CA GLY A 150 -6.72 -11.27 -3.67
C GLY A 150 -5.58 -12.28 -3.39
N GLY A 151 -4.34 -11.94 -3.75
CA GLY A 151 -3.18 -12.82 -3.61
C GLY A 151 -3.12 -14.00 -4.60
N ALA A 152 -4.14 -14.14 -5.44
CA ALA A 152 -4.24 -15.14 -6.50
C ALA A 152 -3.82 -16.54 -6.00
N THR A 153 -3.10 -17.31 -6.83
CA THR A 153 -2.64 -18.66 -6.51
C THR A 153 -1.80 -18.75 -5.23
N ALA A 154 -1.11 -17.68 -4.81
CA ALA A 154 -0.29 -17.71 -3.61
C ALA A 154 -1.15 -17.82 -2.34
N ASN A 155 -2.18 -16.97 -2.22
CA ASN A 155 -3.08 -17.01 -1.07
C ASN A 155 -3.99 -18.25 -1.09
N VAL A 156 -4.43 -18.71 -2.26
CA VAL A 156 -5.17 -19.98 -2.38
C VAL A 156 -4.36 -21.14 -1.79
N LYS A 157 -3.07 -21.24 -2.15
CA LYS A 157 -2.18 -22.30 -1.65
C LYS A 157 -1.84 -22.16 -0.17
N ALA A 158 -1.61 -20.94 0.30
CA ALA A 158 -1.18 -20.70 1.67
C ALA A 158 -2.33 -20.76 2.68
N PHE A 159 -3.54 -20.34 2.28
CA PHE A 159 -4.66 -20.08 3.18
C PHE A 159 -5.97 -20.76 2.76
N GLY A 160 -6.02 -21.45 1.63
CA GLY A 160 -7.27 -22.04 1.11
C GLY A 160 -8.31 -21.01 0.69
N SER A 161 -7.89 -19.75 0.44
CA SER A 161 -8.80 -18.67 0.07
C SER A 161 -9.40 -18.87 -1.32
N ILE A 162 -10.59 -18.33 -1.55
CA ILE A 162 -11.21 -18.28 -2.88
C ILE A 162 -10.56 -17.15 -3.70
N SER A 163 -10.16 -17.44 -4.93
CA SER A 163 -9.54 -16.46 -5.82
C SER A 163 -10.60 -15.62 -6.52
N PRO A 164 -10.55 -14.28 -6.48
CA PRO A 164 -11.43 -13.44 -7.31
C PRO A 164 -11.19 -13.66 -8.80
N LEU A 165 -10.04 -14.23 -9.20
CA LEU A 165 -9.75 -14.49 -10.61
C LEU A 165 -10.56 -15.65 -11.22
N GLU A 166 -11.29 -16.39 -10.38
CA GLU A 166 -12.16 -17.50 -10.80
C GLU A 166 -13.64 -17.15 -10.69
N ASP A 167 -13.95 -15.89 -10.33
CA ASP A 167 -15.32 -15.43 -10.14
C ASP A 167 -16.11 -15.41 -11.47
N PRO A 168 -17.31 -16.03 -11.56
CA PRO A 168 -18.10 -16.05 -12.78
C PRO A 168 -18.50 -14.67 -13.32
N VAL A 169 -18.74 -13.68 -12.44
CA VAL A 169 -19.06 -12.30 -12.85
C VAL A 169 -17.84 -11.67 -13.49
N LEU A 170 -16.67 -11.78 -12.85
CA LEU A 170 -15.44 -11.22 -13.41
C LEU A 170 -15.02 -11.93 -14.71
N ILE A 171 -15.28 -13.23 -14.85
CA ILE A 171 -15.09 -13.97 -16.12
C ILE A 171 -16.07 -13.48 -17.20
N GLY A 172 -17.33 -13.19 -16.85
CA GLY A 172 -18.31 -12.61 -17.75
C GLY A 172 -17.87 -11.23 -18.26
N LEU A 173 -17.40 -10.37 -17.36
CA LEU A 173 -16.86 -9.05 -17.70
C LEU A 173 -15.58 -9.16 -18.55
N ALA A 174 -14.68 -10.08 -18.22
CA ALA A 174 -13.48 -10.33 -19.01
C ALA A 174 -13.83 -10.64 -20.48
N LYS A 175 -14.87 -11.45 -20.71
CA LYS A 175 -15.40 -11.71 -22.06
C LYS A 175 -16.00 -10.46 -22.71
N LYS A 176 -16.86 -9.71 -21.99
CA LYS A 176 -17.49 -8.46 -22.47
C LYS A 176 -16.45 -7.45 -22.98
N TYR A 177 -15.38 -7.23 -22.21
CA TYR A 177 -14.36 -6.24 -22.51
C TYR A 177 -13.19 -6.78 -23.35
N GLN A 178 -13.16 -8.08 -23.64
CA GLN A 178 -12.02 -8.75 -24.29
C GLN A 178 -10.70 -8.49 -23.55
N LYS A 179 -10.74 -8.64 -22.23
CA LYS A 179 -9.62 -8.45 -21.30
C LYS A 179 -9.45 -9.67 -20.41
N SER A 180 -8.33 -9.76 -19.71
CA SER A 180 -8.16 -10.80 -18.70
C SER A 180 -8.97 -10.48 -17.43
N VAL A 181 -9.29 -11.52 -16.65
CA VAL A 181 -9.95 -11.34 -15.34
C VAL A 181 -9.11 -10.47 -14.40
N ALA A 182 -7.77 -10.58 -14.48
CA ALA A 182 -6.87 -9.73 -13.70
C ALA A 182 -7.00 -8.26 -14.11
N GLN A 183 -7.04 -7.96 -15.41
CA GLN A 183 -7.24 -6.59 -15.89
C GLN A 183 -8.58 -6.01 -15.44
N ILE A 184 -9.66 -6.81 -15.43
CA ILE A 184 -10.96 -6.37 -14.90
C ILE A 184 -10.85 -6.03 -13.40
N ALA A 185 -10.29 -6.92 -12.58
CA ALA A 185 -10.16 -6.70 -11.14
C ALA A 185 -9.27 -5.47 -10.79
N LEU A 186 -8.21 -5.24 -11.55
CA LEU A 186 -7.36 -4.06 -11.40
C LEU A 186 -8.07 -2.80 -11.86
N ARG A 187 -8.73 -2.82 -13.02
CA ARG A 187 -9.46 -1.68 -13.56
C ARG A 187 -10.62 -1.27 -12.64
N TRP A 188 -11.33 -2.24 -12.06
CA TRP A 188 -12.39 -1.98 -11.07
C TRP A 188 -11.90 -1.11 -9.91
N ASN A 189 -10.69 -1.37 -9.38
CA ASN A 189 -10.08 -0.52 -8.35
C ASN A 189 -9.80 0.91 -8.85
N LEU A 190 -9.35 1.07 -10.09
CA LEU A 190 -9.12 2.40 -10.67
C LEU A 190 -10.42 3.20 -10.84
N GLU A 191 -11.51 2.56 -11.27
CA GLU A 191 -12.79 3.23 -11.47
C GLU A 191 -13.40 3.72 -10.15
N ARG A 192 -13.19 2.99 -9.07
CA ARG A 192 -13.51 3.45 -7.72
C ARG A 192 -12.44 4.36 -7.12
N GLY A 193 -11.56 4.95 -7.93
CA GLY A 193 -10.59 5.97 -7.52
C GLY A 193 -9.52 5.46 -6.54
N THR A 194 -9.12 4.20 -6.67
CA THR A 194 -8.13 3.54 -5.83
C THR A 194 -6.97 3.04 -6.71
N PRO A 195 -5.83 3.75 -6.78
CA PRO A 195 -4.65 3.27 -7.48
C PRO A 195 -4.19 1.89 -7.00
N VAL A 196 -3.66 1.07 -7.91
CA VAL A 196 -3.26 -0.32 -7.65
C VAL A 196 -1.76 -0.52 -7.80
N ILE A 197 -1.19 -1.44 -7.01
CA ILE A 197 0.22 -1.84 -7.11
C ILE A 197 0.38 -3.37 -7.28
N PRO A 198 -0.06 -3.95 -8.43
CA PRO A 198 0.02 -5.39 -8.64
C PRO A 198 1.47 -5.87 -8.77
N LYS A 199 1.86 -6.85 -7.94
CA LYS A 199 3.19 -7.46 -8.00
C LYS A 199 3.26 -8.51 -9.12
N SER A 200 4.29 -8.42 -9.95
CA SER A 200 4.66 -9.48 -10.91
C SER A 200 6.17 -9.53 -11.10
N SER A 201 6.70 -10.72 -11.37
CA SER A 201 8.05 -10.93 -11.88
C SER A 201 8.06 -11.44 -13.33
N LYS A 202 6.87 -11.64 -13.94
CA LYS A 202 6.70 -12.08 -15.33
C LYS A 202 6.47 -10.87 -16.22
N VAL A 203 7.27 -10.73 -17.28
CA VAL A 203 7.26 -9.56 -18.18
C VAL A 203 5.91 -9.38 -18.88
N GLU A 204 5.28 -10.49 -19.27
CA GLU A 204 3.98 -10.49 -19.94
C GLU A 204 2.91 -9.88 -19.03
N ARG A 205 2.91 -10.30 -17.75
CA ARG A 205 2.00 -9.76 -16.73
C ARG A 205 2.32 -8.32 -16.35
N LEU A 206 3.58 -7.89 -16.42
CA LEU A 206 3.93 -6.48 -16.20
C LEU A 206 3.29 -5.59 -17.27
N LYS A 207 3.35 -6.00 -18.54
CA LYS A 207 2.69 -5.29 -19.66
C LYS A 207 1.16 -5.32 -19.51
N GLU A 208 0.61 -6.50 -19.29
CA GLU A 208 -0.84 -6.72 -19.12
C GLU A 208 -1.42 -5.86 -17.98
N ASN A 209 -0.74 -5.80 -16.83
CA ASN A 209 -1.16 -5.00 -15.68
C ASN A 209 -1.13 -3.50 -15.95
N LEU A 210 -0.29 -3.02 -16.87
CA LEU A 210 -0.20 -1.60 -17.24
C LEU A 210 -1.28 -1.21 -18.25
N GLU A 211 -1.69 -2.13 -19.13
CA GLU A 211 -2.73 -1.90 -20.14
C GLU A 211 -4.12 -1.60 -19.57
N ILE A 212 -4.32 -1.73 -18.25
CA ILE A 212 -5.54 -1.31 -17.55
C ILE A 212 -5.84 0.18 -17.68
N LEU A 213 -4.86 0.97 -18.09
CA LEU A 213 -5.02 2.40 -18.38
C LEU A 213 -5.71 2.66 -19.73
N ASN A 214 -5.77 1.67 -20.61
CA ASN A 214 -6.21 1.82 -22.00
C ASN A 214 -7.70 1.52 -22.23
N PHE A 215 -8.46 1.21 -21.18
CA PHE A 215 -9.90 0.97 -21.26
C PHE A 215 -10.59 1.45 -19.99
N LYS A 216 -11.93 1.51 -20.00
CA LYS A 216 -12.76 1.86 -18.85
C LYS A 216 -13.87 0.83 -18.67
N LEU A 217 -14.32 0.64 -17.42
CA LEU A 217 -15.54 -0.13 -17.15
C LEU A 217 -16.74 0.82 -17.14
N GLU A 218 -17.87 0.32 -17.61
CA GLU A 218 -19.16 0.99 -17.49
C GLU A 218 -19.59 1.04 -16.03
N LYS A 219 -20.31 2.10 -15.65
CA LYS A 219 -20.80 2.29 -14.28
C LYS A 219 -21.60 1.08 -13.76
N ALA A 220 -22.46 0.53 -14.61
CA ALA A 220 -23.31 -0.62 -14.27
C ALA A 220 -22.52 -1.92 -14.03
N ASP A 221 -21.29 -2.05 -14.54
CA ASP A 221 -20.43 -3.21 -14.29
C ASP A 221 -19.59 -3.05 -13.01
N ILE A 222 -19.51 -1.83 -12.48
CA ILE A 222 -18.80 -1.51 -11.23
C ILE A 222 -19.73 -1.70 -10.02
N GLU A 223 -21.02 -1.41 -10.20
CA GLU A 223 -22.10 -1.57 -9.21
C GLU A 223 -22.49 -3.04 -9.02
#